data_AF-A0A815VBT4-F1
#
_entry.id   AF-A0A815VBT4-F1
#
_cell.length_a   1.000
_cell.length_b   1.000
_cell.length_c   1.000
_cell.angle_alpha   90.00
_cell.angle_beta   90.00
_cell.angle_gamma   90.00
#
_symmetry.space_group_name_H-M   'P 1'
#
loop_
_entity.id
_entity.type
_entity.pdbx_description
1 polymer ?
#
loop_
_entity_poly.entity_id
_entity_poly.type
_entity_poly.pdbx_seq_one_letter_code
_entity_poly.pdbx_strand_id
1 'polypeptide(L)'
;EIETDQFHLYFLPELQKIGYDGVFSPKSRAKTMCEQDRRFVDGCAIFYRQSKFRLIKDYLVEFNQLAILAANGSACHEMMNRVMTKDNIGLVALLETKEEIYSHTFSNGILPSDHKQMLFVCTAHIHWDPEYSDVKVIQTLMLLSELKTIMEDAMQKHRKISNALIDCASVPLVLCGDFNSLPDSGVIEFMRNGKISMNHADFKDLSYQSYLQKICRADVNSTQSTDIIHHFKLQSAYETTSSPIMPYTNYTYDFKGIIDYVFFSSRLMRVLGVLGPLDPEWLQSNKIVGCPHPNVPSDHFSLLVEFELDPTISDISTNNNNNSKTSTTTTTTPSIPIRK
;
A
#
# COMPACT_ATOMS: atom_id res chain seq x y z
N GLU A 1 -0.86 9.63 12.33
CA GLU A 1 -1.93 10.01 13.27
C GLU A 1 -2.22 11.50 13.17
N ILE A 2 -3.09 11.92 12.24
CA ILE A 2 -3.41 13.35 12.10
C ILE A 2 -4.78 13.60 12.73
N GLU A 3 -4.85 14.44 13.77
CA GLU A 3 -6.12 14.88 14.36
C GLU A 3 -6.95 15.70 13.36
N THR A 4 -8.28 15.56 13.44
CA THR A 4 -9.22 16.21 12.51
C THR A 4 -9.03 17.73 12.45
N ASP A 5 -8.97 18.40 13.61
CA ASP A 5 -8.78 19.86 13.64
C ASP A 5 -7.37 20.25 13.15
N GLN A 6 -6.34 19.46 13.49
CA GLN A 6 -4.98 19.74 13.03
C GLN A 6 -4.85 19.62 11.51
N PHE A 7 -5.58 18.68 10.87
CA PHE A 7 -5.63 18.60 9.41
C PHE A 7 -6.16 19.91 8.81
N HIS A 8 -7.30 20.40 9.29
CA HIS A 8 -7.98 21.57 8.71
C HIS A 8 -7.35 22.92 9.09
N LEU A 9 -6.81 23.03 10.30
CA LEU A 9 -6.31 24.30 10.84
C LEU A 9 -4.81 24.51 10.64
N TYR A 10 -4.04 23.42 10.50
CA TYR A 10 -2.58 23.48 10.40
C TYR A 10 -2.05 22.79 9.15
N PHE A 11 -2.17 21.47 9.04
CA PHE A 11 -1.47 20.72 7.99
C PHE A 11 -1.91 21.13 6.58
N LEU A 12 -3.21 21.14 6.28
CA LEU A 12 -3.70 21.50 4.95
C LEU A 12 -3.36 22.96 4.59
N PRO A 13 -3.66 23.98 5.42
CA PRO A 13 -3.32 25.36 5.09
C PRO A 13 -1.81 25.59 4.90
N GLU A 14 -0.95 25.03 5.77
CA GLU A 14 0.50 25.22 5.67
C GLU A 14 1.08 24.51 4.44
N LEU A 15 0.61 23.30 4.13
CA LEU A 15 1.06 22.55 2.95
C LEU A 15 0.54 23.16 1.63
N GLN A 16 -0.64 23.78 1.64
CA GLN A 16 -1.16 24.53 0.49
C GLN A 16 -0.28 25.72 0.12
N LYS A 17 0.33 26.41 1.10
CA LYS A 17 1.29 27.51 0.83
C LYS A 17 2.50 27.07 0.02
N ILE A 18 2.90 25.80 0.15
CA ILE A 18 4.01 25.20 -0.60
C ILE A 18 3.55 24.32 -1.79
N GLY A 19 2.29 24.48 -2.22
CA GLY A 19 1.76 23.91 -3.46
C GLY A 19 1.26 22.47 -3.37
N TYR A 20 0.93 21.99 -2.17
CA TYR A 20 0.26 20.71 -1.97
C TYR A 20 -1.26 20.90 -1.87
N ASP A 21 -1.99 19.83 -2.11
CA ASP A 21 -3.36 19.67 -1.64
C ASP A 21 -3.46 18.35 -0.87
N GLY A 22 -4.57 18.09 -0.19
CA GLY A 22 -4.69 16.88 0.60
C GLY A 22 -6.10 16.38 0.83
N VAL A 23 -6.21 15.08 1.06
CA VAL A 23 -7.42 14.40 1.51
C VAL A 23 -7.19 13.79 2.88
N PHE A 24 -8.25 13.74 3.68
CA PHE A 24 -8.21 13.22 5.05
C PHE A 24 -9.47 12.44 5.36
N SER A 25 -9.33 11.41 6.19
CA SER A 25 -10.46 10.74 6.81
C SER A 25 -10.13 10.40 8.26
N PRO A 26 -10.98 10.76 9.24
CA PRO A 26 -10.82 10.36 10.62
C PRO A 26 -11.19 8.90 10.82
N LYS A 27 -10.69 8.28 11.90
CA LYS A 27 -11.12 6.93 12.32
C LYS A 27 -12.63 6.88 12.55
N SER A 28 -13.22 5.69 12.35
CA SER A 28 -14.68 5.52 12.29
C SER A 28 -15.42 5.96 13.55
N ARG A 29 -14.77 5.98 14.73
CA ARG A 29 -15.35 6.49 15.98
C ARG A 29 -15.86 7.93 15.89
N ALA A 30 -15.29 8.75 14.99
CA ALA A 30 -15.76 10.11 14.75
C ALA A 30 -17.27 10.19 14.46
N LYS A 31 -17.86 9.15 13.87
CA LYS A 31 -19.28 9.12 13.50
C LYS A 31 -20.24 9.00 14.69
N THR A 32 -19.79 8.43 15.81
CA THR A 32 -20.63 8.20 17.00
C THR A 32 -20.36 9.21 18.13
N MET A 33 -19.31 10.03 17.99
CA MET A 33 -18.92 11.04 18.96
C MET A 33 -19.63 12.38 18.73
N CYS A 34 -19.71 13.18 19.80
CA CYS A 34 -20.20 14.55 19.74
C CYS A 34 -19.23 15.46 18.95
N GLU A 35 -19.70 16.62 18.50
CA GLU A 35 -18.89 17.52 17.66
C GLU A 35 -17.65 18.08 18.36
N GLN A 36 -17.63 18.17 19.68
CA GLN A 36 -16.46 18.65 20.43
C GLN A 36 -15.35 17.60 20.41
N ASP A 37 -15.66 16.34 20.68
CA ASP A 37 -14.67 15.27 20.73
C ASP A 37 -14.21 14.82 19.34
N ARG A 38 -15.09 14.91 18.33
CA ARG A 38 -14.79 14.52 16.95
C ARG A 38 -13.55 15.22 16.40
N ARG A 39 -13.31 16.45 16.84
CA ARG A 39 -12.19 17.31 16.41
C ARG A 39 -10.82 16.72 16.76
N PHE A 40 -10.75 15.95 17.84
CA PHE A 40 -9.54 15.30 18.33
C PHE A 40 -9.41 13.86 17.84
N VAL A 41 -10.36 13.37 17.03
CA VAL A 41 -10.24 12.05 16.43
C VAL A 41 -9.18 12.12 15.33
N ASP A 42 -8.15 11.31 15.49
CA ASP A 42 -7.10 11.14 14.52
C ASP A 42 -7.52 10.23 13.36
N GLY A 43 -6.78 10.34 12.25
CA GLY A 43 -6.96 9.51 11.09
C GLY A 43 -5.78 9.58 10.13
N CYS A 44 -6.08 9.27 8.88
CA CYS A 44 -5.12 9.18 7.79
C CYS A 44 -5.30 10.37 6.84
N ALA A 45 -4.20 10.92 6.34
CA ALA A 45 -4.21 11.92 5.28
C ALA A 45 -3.23 11.56 4.17
N ILE A 46 -3.55 11.97 2.95
CA ILE A 46 -2.64 11.90 1.79
C ILE A 46 -2.53 13.31 1.24
N PHE A 47 -1.30 13.83 1.20
CA PHE A 47 -0.98 15.10 0.56
C PHE A 47 -0.23 14.85 -0.75
N TYR A 48 -0.57 15.63 -1.78
CA TYR A 48 0.02 15.49 -3.11
C TYR A 48 0.33 16.87 -3.69
N ARG A 49 1.45 16.98 -4.41
CA ARG A 49 1.90 18.24 -4.99
C ARG A 49 1.07 18.56 -6.24
N GLN A 50 0.31 19.65 -6.21
CA GLN A 50 -0.65 19.99 -7.28
C GLN A 50 0.02 20.26 -8.63
N SER A 51 1.30 20.65 -8.64
CA SER A 51 2.07 20.83 -9.88
C SER A 51 2.40 19.51 -10.58
N LYS A 52 2.27 18.38 -9.89
CA LYS A 52 2.64 17.04 -10.38
C LYS A 52 1.42 16.13 -10.53
N PHE A 53 0.49 16.22 -9.59
CA PHE A 53 -0.64 15.30 -9.52
C PHE A 53 -1.97 16.04 -9.48
N ARG A 54 -3.00 15.38 -10.00
CA ARG A 54 -4.40 15.77 -9.87
C ARG A 54 -5.14 14.64 -9.18
N LEU A 55 -5.82 14.94 -8.06
CA LEU A 55 -6.71 13.97 -7.44
C LEU A 55 -7.93 13.73 -8.35
N ILE A 56 -8.21 12.46 -8.60
CA ILE A 56 -9.41 12.03 -9.32
C ILE A 56 -10.49 11.63 -8.34
N LYS A 57 -10.12 10.83 -7.34
CA LYS A 57 -11.04 10.36 -6.30
C LYS A 57 -10.29 9.81 -5.10
N ASP A 58 -10.86 9.97 -3.92
CA ASP A 58 -10.44 9.29 -2.70
C ASP A 58 -11.49 8.26 -2.23
N TYR A 59 -11.04 7.27 -1.48
CA TYR A 59 -11.84 6.17 -0.96
C TYR A 59 -11.42 5.88 0.48
N LEU A 60 -12.41 5.74 1.36
CA LEU A 60 -12.24 5.35 2.75
C LEU A 60 -12.50 3.85 2.90
N VAL A 61 -11.56 3.14 3.52
CA VAL A 61 -11.68 1.72 3.86
C VAL A 61 -11.90 1.61 5.37
N GLU A 62 -13.12 1.28 5.78
CA GLU A 62 -13.48 1.12 7.20
C GLU A 62 -13.49 -0.36 7.57
N PHE A 63 -12.44 -0.82 8.27
CA PHE A 63 -12.28 -2.25 8.57
C PHE A 63 -13.41 -2.82 9.43
N ASN A 64 -13.98 -2.02 10.33
CA ASN A 64 -15.14 -2.44 11.12
C ASN A 64 -16.39 -2.70 10.25
N GLN A 65 -16.65 -1.90 9.22
CA GLN A 65 -17.77 -2.09 8.31
C GLN A 65 -17.55 -3.33 7.43
N LEU A 66 -16.33 -3.51 6.93
CA LEU A 66 -15.96 -4.73 6.21
C LEU A 66 -16.10 -5.97 7.10
N ALA A 67 -15.73 -5.88 8.37
CA ALA A 67 -15.93 -6.94 9.36
C ALA A 67 -17.42 -7.25 9.61
N ILE A 68 -18.30 -6.23 9.67
CA ILE A 68 -19.76 -6.41 9.78
C ILE A 68 -20.30 -7.17 8.57
N LEU A 69 -19.94 -6.74 7.36
CA LEU A 69 -20.38 -7.38 6.12
C LEU A 69 -19.89 -8.83 6.03
N ALA A 70 -18.65 -9.09 6.45
CA ALA A 70 -18.07 -10.42 6.54
C ALA A 70 -18.80 -11.32 7.56
N ALA A 71 -19.18 -10.77 8.72
CA ALA A 71 -19.90 -11.50 9.77
C ALA A 71 -21.35 -11.80 9.38
N ASN A 72 -22.03 -10.91 8.67
CA ASN A 72 -23.43 -11.12 8.25
C ASN A 72 -23.61 -12.34 7.32
N GLY A 73 -22.54 -12.80 6.65
CA GLY A 73 -22.58 -14.01 5.82
C GLY A 73 -21.98 -15.27 6.46
N SER A 74 -21.35 -15.17 7.63
CA SER A 74 -20.60 -16.27 8.27
C SER A 74 -20.65 -16.12 9.79
N ALA A 75 -21.04 -17.17 10.53
CA ALA A 75 -20.97 -17.20 11.99
C ALA A 75 -19.50 -17.24 12.49
N CYS A 76 -18.74 -16.18 12.23
CA CYS A 76 -17.37 -16.00 12.71
C CYS A 76 -17.40 -15.05 13.91
N HIS A 77 -17.56 -15.62 15.11
CA HIS A 77 -17.60 -14.86 16.37
C HIS A 77 -16.34 -14.01 16.56
N GLU A 78 -15.17 -14.51 16.12
CA GLU A 78 -13.90 -13.80 16.22
C GLU A 78 -13.87 -12.51 15.39
N MET A 79 -14.50 -12.51 14.22
CA MET A 79 -14.67 -11.29 13.41
C MET A 79 -15.47 -10.23 14.16
N MET A 80 -16.56 -10.63 14.83
CA MET A 80 -17.42 -9.70 15.58
C MET A 80 -16.75 -9.20 16.86
N ASN A 81 -16.08 -10.08 17.61
CA ASN A 81 -15.54 -9.73 18.92
C ASN A 81 -14.21 -8.98 18.81
N ARG A 82 -13.33 -9.42 17.91
CA ARG A 82 -11.93 -8.95 17.87
C ARG A 82 -11.68 -7.91 16.79
N VAL A 83 -12.28 -8.04 15.61
CA VAL A 83 -11.99 -7.18 14.44
C VAL A 83 -12.98 -6.02 14.33
N MET A 84 -14.30 -6.29 14.37
CA MET A 84 -15.36 -5.29 14.23
C MET A 84 -15.29 -4.18 15.28
N THR A 85 -14.77 -4.49 16.48
CA THR A 85 -14.64 -3.53 17.58
C THR A 85 -13.50 -2.53 17.40
N LYS A 86 -12.69 -2.66 16.33
CA LYS A 86 -11.56 -1.78 16.05
C LYS A 86 -11.92 -0.76 14.97
N ASP A 87 -11.63 0.51 15.23
CA ASP A 87 -12.02 1.67 14.42
C ASP A 87 -10.91 2.13 13.44
N ASN A 88 -9.90 1.29 13.24
CA ASN A 88 -8.81 1.50 12.28
C ASN A 88 -9.36 1.65 10.85
N ILE A 89 -8.62 2.40 10.02
CA ILE A 89 -9.02 2.73 8.65
C ILE A 89 -7.84 2.65 7.67
N GLY A 90 -8.17 2.52 6.39
CA GLY A 90 -7.29 2.86 5.27
C GLY A 90 -7.88 4.02 4.46
N LEU A 91 -7.01 4.82 3.83
CA LEU A 91 -7.37 5.89 2.91
C LEU A 91 -6.65 5.67 1.59
N VAL A 92 -7.39 5.69 0.48
CA VAL A 92 -6.86 5.51 -0.87
C VAL A 92 -7.13 6.77 -1.68
N ALA A 93 -6.12 7.29 -2.36
CA ALA A 93 -6.23 8.36 -3.35
C ALA A 93 -5.85 7.84 -4.73
N LEU A 94 -6.74 8.04 -5.70
CA LEU A 94 -6.46 7.87 -7.12
C LEU A 94 -5.97 9.20 -7.68
N LEU A 95 -4.70 9.24 -8.07
CA LEU A 95 -4.03 10.39 -8.64
C LEU A 95 -3.79 10.20 -10.13
N GLU A 96 -3.93 11.27 -10.91
CA GLU A 96 -3.47 11.36 -12.29
C GLU A 96 -2.19 12.20 -12.33
N THR A 97 -1.13 11.69 -12.96
CA THR A 97 0.09 12.47 -13.21
C THR A 97 -0.17 13.53 -14.27
N LYS A 98 0.36 14.72 -14.09
CA LYS A 98 0.32 15.76 -15.12
C LYS A 98 1.40 15.52 -16.18
N GLU A 99 1.12 15.96 -17.40
CA GLU A 99 1.98 15.75 -18.58
C GLU A 99 3.40 16.26 -18.38
N GLU A 100 3.59 17.35 -17.63
CA GLU A 100 4.90 17.97 -17.44
C GLU A 100 5.91 17.03 -16.73
N ILE A 101 5.44 16.02 -15.99
CA ILE A 101 6.30 15.03 -15.31
C ILE A 101 7.15 14.23 -16.30
N TYR A 102 6.59 13.90 -17.47
CA TYR A 102 7.23 13.03 -18.45
C TYR A 102 7.91 13.79 -19.60
N SER A 103 7.85 15.13 -19.57
CA SER A 103 8.32 16.00 -20.64
C SER A 103 9.81 15.81 -20.99
N HIS A 104 10.64 15.40 -20.02
CA HIS A 104 12.07 15.17 -20.22
C HIS A 104 12.44 13.71 -20.55
N THR A 105 11.52 12.77 -20.36
CA THR A 105 11.80 11.32 -20.47
C THR A 105 11.72 10.82 -21.91
N PHE A 106 11.01 11.56 -22.78
CA PHE A 106 10.73 11.15 -24.14
C PHE A 106 11.40 12.06 -25.16
N SER A 107 12.70 11.86 -25.41
CA SER A 107 13.41 12.57 -26.48
C SER A 107 12.99 12.16 -27.90
N ASN A 108 12.30 11.02 -28.06
CA ASN A 108 11.93 10.44 -29.37
C ASN A 108 10.49 9.84 -29.45
N GLY A 109 9.62 10.08 -28.47
CA GLY A 109 8.27 9.49 -28.50
C GLY A 109 7.29 10.23 -27.62
N ILE A 110 6.54 11.16 -28.21
CA ILE A 110 5.46 11.89 -27.54
C ILE A 110 4.54 10.85 -26.88
N LEU A 111 4.40 10.85 -25.54
CA LEU A 111 3.27 10.16 -24.90
C LEU A 111 2.01 10.63 -25.63
N PRO A 112 1.14 9.74 -26.14
CA PRO A 112 -0.05 10.16 -26.86
C PRO A 112 -0.75 11.27 -26.07
N SER A 113 -1.19 12.34 -26.72
CA SER A 113 -1.72 13.54 -26.05
C SER A 113 -2.91 13.27 -25.11
N ASP A 114 -3.51 12.08 -25.19
CA ASP A 114 -4.60 11.60 -24.34
C ASP A 114 -4.15 10.59 -23.27
N HIS A 115 -2.85 10.34 -23.11
CA HIS A 115 -2.35 9.35 -22.16
C HIS A 115 -2.46 9.86 -20.72
N LYS A 116 -3.33 9.21 -19.95
CA LYS A 116 -3.54 9.49 -18.53
C LYS A 116 -2.91 8.40 -17.68
N GLN A 117 -1.75 8.71 -17.12
CA GLN A 117 -1.10 7.82 -16.17
C GLN A 117 -1.74 7.99 -14.78
N MET A 118 -2.27 6.88 -14.28
CA MET A 118 -2.94 6.79 -12.97
C MET A 118 -1.99 6.20 -11.93
N LEU A 119 -2.07 6.67 -10.70
CA LEU A 119 -1.31 6.19 -9.56
C LEU A 119 -2.24 6.05 -8.37
N PHE A 120 -2.31 4.86 -7.79
CA PHE A 120 -2.95 4.67 -6.49
C PHE A 120 -1.96 4.95 -5.38
N VAL A 121 -2.35 5.79 -4.44
CA VAL A 121 -1.64 6.00 -3.18
C VAL A 121 -2.56 5.57 -2.07
N CYS A 122 -2.16 4.59 -1.28
CA CYS A 122 -2.91 4.09 -0.14
C CYS A 122 -2.11 4.34 1.13
N THR A 123 -2.78 4.71 2.22
CA THR A 123 -2.20 4.73 3.55
C THR A 123 -3.14 4.07 4.54
N ALA A 124 -2.61 3.27 5.45
CA ALA A 124 -3.40 2.65 6.51
C ALA A 124 -2.73 2.80 7.88
N HIS A 125 -3.54 2.73 8.93
CA HIS A 125 -3.04 2.62 10.31
C HIS A 125 -3.72 1.42 10.96
N ILE A 126 -2.99 0.31 11.01
CA ILE A 126 -3.44 -1.00 11.50
C ILE A 126 -3.44 -1.03 13.04
N HIS A 127 -4.26 -1.88 13.62
CA HIS A 127 -4.39 -2.01 15.08
C HIS A 127 -3.03 -2.24 15.78
N TRP A 128 -2.82 -1.61 16.94
CA TRP A 128 -1.50 -1.52 17.58
C TRP A 128 -1.17 -2.70 18.50
N ASP A 129 -2.16 -3.25 19.20
CA ASP A 129 -1.95 -4.18 20.31
C ASP A 129 -1.16 -5.44 19.87
N PRO A 130 0.01 -5.72 20.47
CA PRO A 130 0.81 -6.91 20.16
C PRO A 130 0.04 -8.23 20.30
N GLU A 131 -0.97 -8.29 21.18
CA GLU A 131 -1.79 -9.48 21.40
C GLU A 131 -2.87 -9.72 20.33
N TYR A 132 -2.92 -8.88 19.31
CA TYR A 132 -3.94 -8.93 18.26
C TYR A 132 -3.33 -9.09 16.86
N SER A 133 -2.27 -9.91 16.73
CA SER A 133 -1.67 -10.29 15.43
C SER A 133 -2.71 -10.72 14.40
N ASP A 134 -3.73 -11.46 14.83
CA ASP A 134 -4.84 -11.93 14.00
C ASP A 134 -5.65 -10.77 13.42
N VAL A 135 -5.94 -9.74 14.23
CA VAL A 135 -6.64 -8.54 13.76
C VAL A 135 -5.78 -7.76 12.78
N LYS A 136 -4.47 -7.66 13.01
CA LYS A 136 -3.55 -6.97 12.10
C LYS A 136 -3.51 -7.65 10.73
N VAL A 137 -3.44 -8.99 10.70
CA VAL A 137 -3.50 -9.78 9.47
C VAL A 137 -4.85 -9.62 8.78
N ILE A 138 -5.97 -9.74 9.51
CA ILE A 138 -7.31 -9.60 8.93
C ILE A 138 -7.56 -8.19 8.36
N GLN A 139 -7.14 -7.13 9.06
CA GLN A 139 -7.27 -5.76 8.55
C GLN A 139 -6.45 -5.57 7.28
N THR A 140 -5.26 -6.17 7.20
CA THR A 140 -4.41 -6.13 5.99
C THR A 140 -5.05 -6.89 4.82
N LEU A 141 -5.65 -8.06 5.09
CA LEU A 141 -6.42 -8.83 4.11
C LEU A 141 -7.60 -8.02 3.56
N MET A 142 -8.37 -7.38 4.45
CA MET A 142 -9.48 -6.49 4.10
C MET A 142 -9.00 -5.31 3.25
N LEU A 143 -7.89 -4.67 3.64
CA LEU A 143 -7.32 -3.54 2.92
C LEU A 143 -6.97 -3.90 1.47
N LEU A 144 -6.24 -5.00 1.26
CA LEU A 144 -5.82 -5.41 -0.09
C LEU A 144 -6.99 -5.92 -0.93
N SER A 145 -7.96 -6.61 -0.32
CA SER A 145 -9.18 -7.03 -1.02
C SER A 145 -10.00 -5.83 -1.48
N GLU A 146 -10.23 -4.85 -0.60
CA GLU A 146 -11.00 -3.65 -0.95
C GLU A 146 -10.26 -2.78 -1.96
N LEU A 147 -8.93 -2.66 -1.83
CA LEU A 147 -8.09 -1.94 -2.78
C LEU A 147 -8.17 -2.56 -4.19
N LYS A 148 -8.19 -3.91 -4.29
CA LYS A 148 -8.40 -4.60 -5.57
C LYS A 148 -9.73 -4.20 -6.20
N THR A 149 -10.83 -4.24 -5.43
CA THR A 149 -12.16 -3.84 -5.91
C THR A 149 -12.19 -2.38 -6.33
N ILE A 150 -11.62 -1.47 -5.53
CA ILE A 150 -11.51 -0.04 -5.85
C ILE A 150 -10.74 0.16 -7.17
N MET A 151 -9.64 -0.55 -7.36
CA MET A 151 -8.81 -0.45 -8.57
C MET A 151 -9.55 -0.97 -9.80
N GLU A 152 -10.22 -2.11 -9.70
CA GLU A 152 -11.04 -2.67 -10.77
C GLU A 152 -12.15 -1.69 -11.20
N ASP A 153 -12.90 -1.17 -10.23
CA ASP A 153 -13.98 -0.20 -10.44
C ASP A 153 -13.49 1.10 -11.09
N ALA A 154 -12.40 1.65 -10.59
CA ALA A 154 -11.84 2.90 -11.08
C ALA A 154 -11.29 2.75 -12.50
N MET A 155 -10.56 1.67 -12.79
CA MET A 155 -9.99 1.45 -14.12
C MET A 155 -11.08 1.15 -15.15
N GLN A 156 -12.15 0.44 -14.80
CA GLN A 156 -13.31 0.28 -15.69
C GLN A 156 -13.95 1.63 -16.04
N LYS A 157 -14.16 2.49 -15.03
CA LYS A 157 -14.77 3.82 -15.22
C LYS A 157 -13.88 4.79 -16.00
N HIS A 158 -12.56 4.77 -15.77
CA HIS A 158 -11.64 5.79 -16.29
C HIS A 158 -10.87 5.39 -17.54
N ARG A 159 -10.59 4.11 -17.78
CA ARG A 159 -9.86 3.65 -18.99
C ARG A 159 -10.77 3.11 -20.11
N LYS A 160 -12.10 3.08 -19.90
CA LYS A 160 -13.09 2.51 -20.86
C LYS A 160 -12.73 1.09 -21.32
N ILE A 161 -12.01 0.33 -20.50
CA ILE A 161 -11.66 -1.06 -20.80
C ILE A 161 -12.89 -1.91 -20.46
N SER A 162 -13.60 -2.39 -21.48
CA SER A 162 -14.77 -3.25 -21.31
C SER A 162 -14.35 -4.69 -21.00
N ASN A 163 -14.83 -5.25 -19.89
CA ASN A 163 -14.87 -6.67 -19.57
C ASN A 163 -13.52 -7.45 -19.51
N ALA A 164 -12.37 -6.79 -19.43
CA ALA A 164 -11.11 -7.46 -19.14
C ALA A 164 -10.82 -7.42 -17.63
N LEU A 165 -10.46 -8.57 -17.05
CA LEU A 165 -9.89 -8.63 -15.69
C LEU A 165 -8.63 -7.75 -15.66
N ILE A 166 -8.61 -6.77 -14.77
CA ILE A 166 -7.47 -5.87 -14.63
C ILE A 166 -6.40 -6.58 -13.82
N ASP A 167 -5.22 -6.76 -14.43
CA ASP A 167 -4.05 -7.20 -13.69
C ASP A 167 -3.64 -6.09 -12.71
N CYS A 168 -3.83 -6.30 -11.41
CA CYS A 168 -3.44 -5.34 -10.38
C CYS A 168 -1.95 -5.00 -10.44
N ALA A 169 -1.09 -5.90 -10.94
CA ALA A 169 0.33 -5.65 -11.12
C ALA A 169 0.63 -4.70 -12.30
N SER A 170 -0.36 -4.37 -13.13
CA SER A 170 -0.27 -3.42 -14.26
C SER A 170 -0.70 -1.99 -13.91
N VAL A 171 -1.09 -1.76 -12.65
CA VAL A 171 -1.49 -0.44 -12.16
C VAL A 171 -0.53 -0.01 -11.05
N PRO A 172 0.08 1.18 -11.14
CA PRO A 172 1.00 1.67 -10.11
C PRO A 172 0.29 1.89 -8.79
N LEU A 173 0.85 1.32 -7.73
CA LEU A 173 0.40 1.47 -6.35
C LEU A 173 1.60 1.81 -5.47
N VAL A 174 1.42 2.82 -4.62
CA VAL A 174 2.24 3.08 -3.45
C VAL A 174 1.35 2.88 -2.22
N LEU A 175 1.74 1.98 -1.33
CA LEU A 175 1.01 1.65 -0.10
C LEU A 175 1.90 1.96 1.10
N CYS A 176 1.57 3.03 1.80
CA CYS A 176 2.24 3.46 3.02
C CYS A 176 1.43 3.03 4.25
N GLY A 177 2.05 3.11 5.42
CA GLY A 177 1.30 3.07 6.67
C GLY A 177 2.10 2.61 7.86
N ASP A 178 1.50 2.81 9.02
CA ASP A 178 1.87 2.11 10.25
C ASP A 178 1.08 0.80 10.31
N PHE A 179 1.80 -0.30 10.12
CA PHE A 179 1.22 -1.64 10.14
C PHE A 179 1.26 -2.25 11.54
N ASN A 180 1.93 -1.60 12.51
CA ASN A 180 2.12 -2.12 13.86
C ASN A 180 2.65 -3.57 13.87
N SER A 181 3.44 -3.93 12.87
CA SER A 181 3.81 -5.31 12.56
C SER A 181 5.29 -5.40 12.19
N LEU A 182 6.04 -6.26 12.88
CA LEU A 182 7.47 -6.46 12.64
C LEU A 182 7.73 -7.18 11.30
N PRO A 183 8.96 -7.10 10.74
CA PRO A 183 9.27 -7.65 9.42
C PRO A 183 9.08 -9.17 9.27
N ASP A 184 9.02 -9.91 10.37
CA ASP A 184 8.83 -11.35 10.48
C ASP A 184 7.36 -11.76 10.72
N SER A 185 6.44 -10.80 10.80
CA SER A 185 5.01 -11.05 10.98
C SER A 185 4.32 -11.58 9.72
N GLY A 186 3.17 -12.23 9.91
CA GLY A 186 2.30 -12.69 8.83
C GLY A 186 1.73 -11.53 7.99
N VAL A 187 1.60 -10.33 8.56
CA VAL A 187 1.23 -9.11 7.81
C VAL A 187 2.27 -8.83 6.73
N ILE A 188 3.55 -8.80 7.11
CA ILE A 188 4.64 -8.48 6.18
C ILE A 188 4.92 -9.65 5.23
N GLU A 189 4.80 -10.89 5.70
CA GLU A 189 4.83 -12.07 4.83
C GLU A 189 3.78 -11.97 3.72
N PHE A 190 2.53 -11.69 4.08
CA PHE A 190 1.44 -11.57 3.13
C PHE A 190 1.71 -10.49 2.09
N MET A 191 2.06 -9.28 2.55
CA MET A 191 2.35 -8.10 1.72
C MET A 191 3.50 -8.35 0.74
N ARG A 192 4.59 -8.99 1.19
CA ARG A 192 5.79 -9.25 0.38
C ARG A 192 5.61 -10.41 -0.58
N ASN A 193 5.12 -11.54 -0.08
CA ASN A 193 5.08 -12.79 -0.85
C ASN A 193 3.86 -12.87 -1.76
N GLY A 194 2.88 -11.98 -1.57
CA GLY A 194 1.60 -12.04 -2.26
C GLY A 194 0.71 -13.17 -1.76
N LYS A 195 1.07 -13.82 -0.65
CA LYS A 195 0.29 -14.94 -0.11
C LYS A 195 0.58 -15.20 1.36
N ILE A 196 -0.41 -15.76 2.05
CA ILE A 196 -0.29 -16.23 3.43
C ILE A 196 -1.13 -17.50 3.61
N SER A 197 -0.65 -18.45 4.41
CA SER A 197 -1.42 -19.66 4.73
C SER A 197 -2.58 -19.34 5.66
N MET A 198 -3.75 -19.95 5.44
CA MET A 198 -4.90 -19.87 6.34
C MET A 198 -4.61 -20.44 7.74
N ASN A 199 -3.59 -21.28 7.87
CA ASN A 199 -3.15 -21.87 9.15
C ASN A 199 -1.93 -21.13 9.74
N HIS A 200 -1.66 -19.90 9.31
CA HIS A 200 -0.54 -19.11 9.82
C HIS A 200 -0.70 -18.83 11.32
N ALA A 201 0.41 -18.90 12.07
CA ALA A 201 0.43 -18.78 13.53
C ALA A 201 -0.19 -17.47 14.04
N ASP A 202 -0.04 -16.38 13.29
CA ASP A 202 -0.62 -15.07 13.63
C ASP A 202 -2.16 -15.07 13.70
N PHE A 203 -2.85 -16.05 13.11
CA PHE A 203 -4.29 -16.24 13.32
C PHE A 203 -4.64 -16.83 14.69
N LYS A 204 -3.64 -17.23 15.50
CA LYS A 204 -3.77 -17.73 16.88
C LYS A 204 -4.72 -18.94 17.02
N ASP A 205 -4.78 -19.80 16.01
CA ASP A 205 -5.72 -20.93 15.91
C ASP A 205 -7.21 -20.53 16.10
N LEU A 206 -7.53 -19.25 15.86
CA LEU A 206 -8.88 -18.71 15.97
C LEU A 206 -9.72 -19.09 14.74
N SER A 207 -11.04 -19.17 14.95
CA SER A 207 -11.99 -19.66 13.95
C SER A 207 -12.34 -18.61 12.87
N TYR A 208 -11.35 -18.17 12.09
CA TYR A 208 -11.52 -17.30 10.91
C TYR A 208 -11.82 -18.08 9.61
N GLN A 209 -11.76 -19.41 9.65
CA GLN A 209 -11.78 -20.29 8.48
C GLN A 209 -12.92 -19.98 7.48
N SER A 210 -14.13 -19.73 7.96
CA SER A 210 -15.29 -19.46 7.10
C SER A 210 -15.15 -18.16 6.30
N TYR A 211 -14.51 -17.14 6.87
CA TYR A 211 -14.20 -15.88 6.19
C TYR A 211 -13.01 -16.04 5.25
N LEU A 212 -11.92 -16.65 5.73
CA LEU A 212 -10.71 -16.87 4.93
C LEU A 212 -11.00 -17.70 3.68
N GLN A 213 -11.88 -18.71 3.78
CA GLN A 213 -12.30 -19.52 2.63
C GLN A 213 -13.08 -18.71 1.58
N LYS A 214 -13.86 -17.72 1.99
CA LYS A 214 -14.61 -16.87 1.05
C LYS A 214 -13.67 -15.99 0.25
N ILE A 215 -12.70 -15.36 0.91
CA ILE A 215 -11.69 -14.56 0.22
C ILE A 215 -10.84 -15.44 -0.70
N CYS A 216 -10.36 -16.58 -0.20
CA CYS A 216 -9.55 -17.52 -0.99
C CYS A 216 -10.27 -17.99 -2.27
N ARG A 217 -11.58 -18.28 -2.18
CA ARG A 217 -12.39 -18.72 -3.34
C ARG A 217 -12.66 -17.60 -4.34
N ALA A 218 -12.60 -16.34 -3.93
CA ALA A 218 -12.77 -15.22 -4.85
C ALA A 218 -11.56 -15.08 -5.81
N ASP A 219 -10.38 -15.56 -5.41
CA ASP A 219 -9.15 -15.44 -6.20
C ASP A 219 -8.75 -16.72 -6.96
N VAL A 220 -9.23 -17.90 -6.56
CA VAL A 220 -8.81 -19.18 -7.15
C VAL A 220 -10.03 -20.07 -7.48
N ASN A 221 -10.16 -20.47 -8.74
CA ASN A 221 -11.10 -21.53 -9.19
C ASN A 221 -10.68 -22.96 -8.73
N SER A 222 -9.84 -23.08 -7.70
CA SER A 222 -9.34 -24.36 -7.19
C SER A 222 -9.84 -24.59 -5.76
N THR A 223 -10.41 -25.75 -5.53
CA THR A 223 -11.04 -26.16 -4.26
C THR A 223 -10.05 -26.66 -3.20
N GLN A 224 -8.74 -26.56 -3.47
CA GLN A 224 -7.68 -27.16 -2.61
C GLN A 224 -6.61 -26.17 -2.13
N SER A 225 -6.67 -24.88 -2.49
CA SER A 225 -5.71 -23.91 -1.96
C SER A 225 -5.99 -23.60 -0.49
N THR A 226 -4.95 -23.70 0.34
CA THR A 226 -4.93 -23.21 1.73
C THR A 226 -4.28 -21.84 1.87
N ASP A 227 -3.81 -21.27 0.76
CA ASP A 227 -3.14 -19.98 0.73
C ASP A 227 -4.13 -18.90 0.24
N ILE A 228 -4.20 -17.80 0.98
CA ILE A 228 -4.87 -16.57 0.55
C ILE A 228 -3.86 -15.74 -0.23
N ILE A 229 -4.24 -15.20 -1.39
CA ILE A 229 -3.30 -14.64 -2.37
C ILE A 229 -3.74 -13.23 -2.75
N HIS A 230 -2.78 -12.33 -2.97
CA HIS A 230 -3.00 -11.06 -3.66
C HIS A 230 -2.03 -10.91 -4.85
N HIS A 231 -2.42 -10.12 -5.85
CA HIS A 231 -1.71 -10.04 -7.12
C HIS A 231 -0.94 -8.73 -7.35
N PHE A 232 -0.84 -7.86 -6.33
CA PHE A 232 -0.17 -6.56 -6.43
C PHE A 232 1.35 -6.59 -6.69
N LYS A 233 2.06 -7.70 -6.40
CA LYS A 233 3.52 -7.83 -6.55
C LYS A 233 4.30 -6.69 -5.86
N LEU A 234 4.00 -6.50 -4.57
CA LEU A 234 4.56 -5.43 -3.76
C LEU A 234 5.99 -5.74 -3.31
N GLN A 235 6.78 -4.68 -3.16
CA GLN A 235 8.10 -4.73 -2.53
C GLN A 235 8.20 -3.58 -1.51
N SER A 236 8.86 -3.83 -0.37
CA SER A 236 9.18 -2.77 0.60
C SER A 236 10.35 -1.93 0.09
N ALA A 237 10.22 -0.61 0.11
CA ALA A 237 11.26 0.32 -0.35
C ALA A 237 12.51 0.35 0.56
N TYR A 238 12.37 -0.02 1.83
CA TYR A 238 13.44 0.02 2.84
C TYR A 238 14.14 -1.33 3.04
N GLU A 239 13.88 -2.29 2.15
CA GLU A 239 14.43 -3.63 2.21
C GLU A 239 15.58 -3.79 1.20
N THR A 240 16.70 -4.34 1.66
CA THR A 240 17.80 -4.77 0.79
C THR A 240 18.03 -6.28 0.92
N THR A 241 18.79 -6.85 -0.01
CA THR A 241 19.13 -8.28 -0.02
C THR A 241 19.98 -8.75 1.18
N SER A 242 20.52 -7.84 2.00
CA SER A 242 21.47 -8.18 3.06
C SER A 242 21.08 -7.68 4.45
N SER A 243 20.39 -6.54 4.56
CA SER A 243 19.90 -6.00 5.84
C SER A 243 18.85 -4.91 5.63
N PRO A 244 17.96 -4.64 6.62
CA PRO A 244 17.07 -3.50 6.55
C PRO A 244 17.87 -2.19 6.61
N ILE A 245 17.47 -1.19 5.80
CA ILE A 245 18.15 0.11 5.72
C ILE A 245 17.97 0.90 7.02
N MET A 246 16.77 0.85 7.59
CA MET A 246 16.43 1.44 8.88
C MET A 246 16.46 0.34 9.96
N PRO A 247 17.13 0.55 11.11
CA PRO A 247 17.10 -0.41 12.21
C PRO A 247 15.74 -0.39 12.96
N TYR A 248 15.03 0.73 12.91
CA TYR A 248 13.74 0.95 13.55
C TYR A 248 13.01 2.11 12.86
N THR A 249 11.69 2.09 12.91
CA THR A 249 10.83 3.20 12.48
C THR A 249 10.10 3.81 13.66
N ASN A 250 9.70 3.00 14.64
CA ASN A 250 9.29 3.46 15.97
C ASN A 250 10.42 3.30 16.98
N TYR A 251 10.68 4.33 17.78
CA TYR A 251 11.77 4.39 18.74
C TYR A 251 11.28 4.99 20.06
N THR A 252 10.71 4.16 20.93
CA THR A 252 10.35 4.53 22.30
C THR A 252 11.35 3.92 23.29
N TYR A 253 11.19 4.19 24.59
CA TYR A 253 12.02 3.56 25.61
C TYR A 253 11.84 2.03 25.61
N ASP A 254 10.57 1.58 25.64
CA ASP A 254 10.19 0.17 25.79
C ASP A 254 10.20 -0.62 24.48
N PHE A 255 9.96 0.03 23.34
CA PHE A 255 9.88 -0.63 22.04
C PHE A 255 10.69 0.10 20.98
N LYS A 256 11.48 -0.67 20.21
CA LYS A 256 12.24 -0.20 19.06
C LYS A 256 12.10 -1.24 17.96
N GLY A 257 11.52 -0.86 16.83
CA GLY A 257 11.23 -1.81 15.76
C GLY A 257 10.76 -1.15 14.48
N ILE A 258 10.75 -1.93 13.41
CA ILE A 258 10.22 -1.52 12.10
C ILE A 258 8.75 -1.91 12.08
N ILE A 259 7.88 -0.92 12.11
CA ILE A 259 6.42 -1.10 12.01
C ILE A 259 5.78 -0.21 10.94
N ASP A 260 6.54 0.73 10.38
CA ASP A 260 6.14 1.60 9.29
C ASP A 260 6.75 1.12 7.98
N TYR A 261 5.97 1.12 6.90
CA TYR A 261 6.41 0.61 5.61
C TYR A 261 5.95 1.49 4.46
N VAL A 262 6.76 1.49 3.39
CA VAL A 262 6.39 2.01 2.07
C VAL A 262 6.52 0.86 1.07
N PHE A 263 5.39 0.24 0.73
CA PHE A 263 5.28 -0.77 -0.30
C PHE A 263 4.97 -0.14 -1.66
N PHE A 264 5.48 -0.73 -2.73
CA PHE A 264 5.23 -0.24 -4.09
C PHE A 264 5.14 -1.38 -5.12
N SER A 265 4.48 -1.12 -6.25
CA SER A 265 4.40 -2.04 -7.39
C SER A 265 5.75 -2.16 -8.11
N SER A 266 6.53 -3.18 -7.75
CA SER A 266 7.91 -3.41 -8.24
C SER A 266 8.05 -3.60 -9.76
N ARG A 267 6.98 -3.95 -10.47
CA ARG A 267 6.99 -4.09 -11.94
C ARG A 267 6.96 -2.76 -12.69
N LEU A 268 6.48 -1.70 -12.04
CA LEU A 268 6.18 -0.40 -12.67
C LEU A 268 7.00 0.74 -12.09
N MET A 269 7.60 0.52 -10.92
CA MET A 269 8.32 1.54 -10.19
C MET A 269 9.67 1.00 -9.73
N ARG A 270 10.68 1.86 -9.73
CA ARG A 270 12.03 1.58 -9.24
C ARG A 270 12.39 2.56 -8.14
N VAL A 271 13.06 2.08 -7.10
CA VAL A 271 13.58 2.93 -6.02
C VAL A 271 14.90 3.54 -6.49
N LEU A 272 14.95 4.87 -6.56
CA LEU A 272 16.17 5.63 -6.87
C LEU A 272 16.98 5.92 -5.61
N GLY A 273 16.30 6.14 -4.49
CA GLY A 273 16.93 6.40 -3.21
C GLY A 273 15.93 6.42 -2.07
N VAL A 274 16.45 6.27 -0.85
CA VAL A 274 15.69 6.40 0.40
C VAL A 274 16.45 7.29 1.38
N LEU A 275 15.73 7.93 2.29
CA LEU A 275 16.34 8.63 3.42
C LEU A 275 16.81 7.60 4.47
N GLY A 276 18.11 7.64 4.81
CA GLY A 276 18.68 6.77 5.84
C GLY A 276 18.24 7.13 7.26
N PRO A 277 18.65 6.33 8.27
CA PRO A 277 18.30 6.57 9.66
C PRO A 277 18.94 7.85 10.19
N LEU A 278 18.34 8.40 11.25
CA LEU A 278 19.02 9.36 12.09
C LEU A 278 20.31 8.74 12.63
N ASP A 279 21.38 9.52 12.65
CA ASP A 279 22.70 9.06 13.09
C ASP A 279 22.64 8.42 14.49
N PRO A 280 22.93 7.11 14.62
CA PRO A 280 22.94 6.42 15.91
C PRO A 280 23.95 6.99 16.90
N GLU A 281 25.08 7.52 16.43
CA GLU A 281 26.10 8.13 17.30
C GLU A 281 25.59 9.44 17.91
N TRP A 282 24.81 10.22 17.16
CA TRP A 282 24.15 11.40 17.66
C TRP A 282 23.12 11.07 18.75
N LEU A 283 22.29 10.04 18.53
CA LEU A 283 21.34 9.56 19.55
C LEU A 283 22.07 9.15 20.83
N GLN A 284 23.14 8.38 20.70
CA GLN A 284 23.95 7.92 21.84
C GLN A 284 24.63 9.09 22.57
N SER A 285 25.26 10.00 21.84
CA SER A 285 25.99 11.15 22.41
C SER A 285 25.07 12.11 23.17
N ASN A 286 23.82 12.25 22.72
CA ASN A 286 22.79 13.04 23.39
C ASN A 286 21.98 12.24 24.43
N LYS A 287 22.33 10.96 24.65
CA LYS A 287 21.65 10.06 25.61
C LYS A 287 20.14 9.92 25.35
N ILE A 288 19.75 9.96 24.09
CA ILE A 288 18.35 9.80 23.68
C ILE A 288 18.05 8.30 23.63
N VAL A 289 17.25 7.82 24.57
CA VAL A 289 16.90 6.39 24.72
C VAL A 289 15.50 6.04 24.21
N GLY A 290 14.73 7.05 23.82
CA GLY A 290 13.38 6.97 23.26
C GLY A 290 12.91 8.35 22.81
N CYS A 291 11.92 8.35 21.92
CA CYS A 291 11.24 9.52 21.37
C CYS A 291 9.74 9.49 21.79
N PRO A 292 9.03 10.63 21.75
CA PRO A 292 9.48 11.95 21.31
C PRO A 292 10.52 12.59 22.24
N HIS A 293 11.28 13.54 21.69
CA HIS A 293 12.33 14.31 22.34
C HIS A 293 12.22 15.79 21.88
N PRO A 294 12.71 16.81 22.62
CA PRO A 294 12.64 18.21 22.18
C PRO A 294 13.16 18.50 20.76
N ASN A 295 14.06 17.65 20.23
CA ASN A 295 14.59 17.74 18.87
C ASN A 295 14.00 16.70 17.89
N VAL A 296 13.18 15.77 18.38
CA VAL A 296 12.55 14.70 17.59
C VAL A 296 11.06 14.65 17.97
N PRO A 297 10.16 15.28 17.18
CA PRO A 297 8.80 15.59 17.64
C PRO A 297 7.84 14.40 17.65
N SER A 298 8.28 13.23 17.19
CA SER A 298 7.48 12.01 17.05
C SER A 298 8.29 10.83 17.59
N ASP A 299 7.61 9.81 18.11
CA ASP A 299 8.20 8.51 18.43
C ASP A 299 8.46 7.65 17.17
N HIS A 300 7.88 8.02 16.03
CA HIS A 300 8.19 7.45 14.71
C HIS A 300 9.12 8.34 13.89
N PHE A 301 10.09 7.73 13.20
CA PHE A 301 10.93 8.37 12.20
C PHE A 301 10.27 8.33 10.82
N SER A 302 10.34 9.45 10.09
CA SER A 302 9.75 9.56 8.76
C SER A 302 10.46 8.68 7.73
N LEU A 303 9.69 8.00 6.89
CA LEU A 303 10.18 7.32 5.70
C LEU A 303 10.03 8.22 4.47
N LEU A 304 11.11 8.42 3.73
CA LEU A 304 11.14 9.14 2.46
C LEU A 304 11.75 8.26 1.37
N VAL A 305 11.08 8.16 0.22
CA VAL A 305 11.52 7.35 -0.92
C VAL A 305 11.41 8.20 -2.19
N GLU A 306 12.44 8.13 -3.02
CA GLU A 306 12.41 8.63 -4.38
C GLU A 306 12.17 7.46 -5.35
N PHE A 307 11.08 7.57 -6.11
CA PHE A 307 10.69 6.57 -7.10
C PHE A 307 10.85 7.09 -8.52
N GLU A 308 11.31 6.21 -9.40
CA GLU A 308 11.08 6.32 -10.85
C GLU A 308 9.83 5.50 -11.20
N LEU A 309 8.90 6.09 -11.95
CA LEU A 309 7.66 5.45 -12.40
C LEU A 309 7.70 5.29 -13.91
N ASP A 310 7.72 4.04 -14.38
CA ASP A 310 7.67 3.71 -15.80
C ASP A 310 6.22 3.92 -16.32
N PRO A 311 6.01 4.69 -17.41
CA PRO A 311 4.67 4.93 -17.95
C PRO A 311 3.99 3.63 -18.39
N THR A 312 2.76 3.42 -17.94
CA THR A 312 1.90 2.31 -18.34
C THR A 312 1.32 2.57 -19.72
N ILE A 313 2.14 2.40 -20.77
CA ILE A 313 1.64 2.50 -22.14
C ILE A 313 0.67 1.33 -22.37
N SER A 314 -0.63 1.65 -22.45
CA SER A 314 -1.62 0.68 -22.88
C SER A 314 -1.27 0.29 -24.31
N ASP A 315 -0.76 -0.93 -24.53
CA ASP A 315 -0.67 -1.48 -25.87
C ASP A 315 -2.09 -1.54 -26.44
N ILE A 316 -2.43 -0.57 -27.28
CA ILE A 316 -3.55 -0.70 -28.21
C ILE A 316 -3.08 -1.67 -29.30
N SER A 317 -2.84 -2.93 -28.94
CA SER A 317 -2.72 -3.98 -29.93
C SER A 317 -4.15 -4.35 -30.33
N THR A 318 -4.63 -3.68 -31.38
CA THR A 318 -5.72 -4.18 -32.21
C THR A 318 -5.39 -5.62 -32.60
N ASN A 319 -6.02 -6.59 -31.94
CA ASN A 319 -6.05 -7.97 -32.40
C ASN A 319 -6.92 -8.02 -33.66
N ASN A 320 -6.33 -7.66 -34.80
CA ASN A 320 -6.87 -7.89 -36.12
C ASN A 320 -6.00 -8.95 -36.82
N ASN A 321 -6.52 -10.19 -36.73
CA ASN A 321 -6.51 -11.25 -37.74
C ASN A 321 -5.21 -11.91 -38.23
N ASN A 322 -5.25 -13.25 -38.02
CA ASN A 322 -5.00 -14.34 -38.99
C ASN A 322 -3.60 -14.98 -39.08
N ASN A 323 -3.55 -16.20 -38.55
CA ASN A 323 -2.97 -17.42 -39.13
C ASN A 323 -1.95 -17.25 -40.27
N SER A 324 -0.70 -17.67 -40.04
CA SER A 324 -0.20 -18.92 -40.63
C SER A 324 1.25 -19.26 -40.25
N LYS A 325 1.44 -20.56 -39.99
CA LYS A 325 2.63 -21.40 -40.25
C LYS A 325 3.89 -21.22 -39.40
N THR A 326 4.01 -22.18 -38.48
CA THR A 326 5.22 -22.99 -38.19
C THR A 326 6.42 -22.79 -39.12
N SER A 327 7.56 -22.42 -38.54
CA SER A 327 8.85 -22.98 -38.94
C SER A 327 9.81 -23.00 -37.75
N THR A 328 10.22 -24.21 -37.38
CA THR A 328 11.33 -24.51 -36.48
C THR A 328 12.63 -24.06 -37.13
N THR A 329 13.45 -23.28 -36.42
CA THR A 329 14.84 -23.05 -36.81
C THR A 329 15.76 -23.24 -35.61
N THR A 330 16.59 -24.27 -35.73
CA THR A 330 17.71 -24.65 -34.88
C THR A 330 18.74 -23.52 -34.75
N THR A 331 19.09 -23.17 -33.52
CA THR A 331 20.18 -22.23 -33.20
C THR A 331 21.51 -22.98 -33.13
N THR A 332 22.37 -22.74 -34.11
CA THR A 332 23.81 -23.05 -34.07
C THR A 332 24.56 -21.93 -33.37
N THR A 333 25.44 -22.30 -32.44
CA THR A 333 26.31 -21.40 -31.68
C THR A 333 27.52 -20.98 -32.53
N PRO A 334 27.92 -19.69 -32.59
CA PRO A 334 29.22 -19.31 -33.13
C PRO A 334 30.26 -19.17 -32.00
N SER A 335 31.38 -19.84 -32.20
CA SER A 335 32.61 -19.77 -31.41
C SER A 335 33.36 -18.44 -31.63
N ILE A 336 33.88 -17.88 -30.54
CA ILE A 336 34.74 -16.69 -30.53
C ILE A 336 36.20 -17.13 -30.78
N PRO A 337 36.97 -16.47 -31.68
CA PRO A 337 38.40 -16.73 -31.79
C PRO A 337 39.18 -15.88 -30.79
N ILE A 338 39.99 -16.56 -29.97
CA ILE A 338 41.03 -15.97 -29.13
C ILE A 338 42.16 -15.50 -30.05
N ARG A 339 42.50 -14.21 -30.01
CA ARG A 339 43.71 -13.66 -30.64
C ARG A 339 44.81 -13.55 -29.58
N LYS A 340 45.99 -14.07 -29.95
CA LYS A 340 47.25 -14.04 -29.19
C LYS A 340 47.73 -12.63 -28.88
#